data_AF-A0A1Q2HY38-F1
#
_entry.id   AF-A0A1Q2HY38-F1
#
_cell.length_a   1.000
_cell.length_b   1.000
_cell.length_c   1.000
_cell.angle_alpha   90.00
_cell.angle_beta   90.00
_cell.angle_gamma   90.00
#
_symmetry.space_group_name_H-M   'P 1'
#
loop_
_entity.id
_entity.type
_entity.pdbx_description
1 polymer ?
#
loop_
_entity_poly.entity_id
_entity_poly.type
_entity_poly.pdbx_seq_one_letter_code
_entity_poly.pdbx_strand_id
1 'polypeptide(L)'
;MKPRIPVNAWGLALRAVVAIALLDVANKIRVPLHQLAGDSPLVEAALWCLTPAVIVAFVTAWVRWVERSRIDWSGARGLVGGTLIVAVPMVVGWVILAAVQGRGPAIEDAEGVPLAAVVVWILVRSYLLQGIPEELIFRGWLFDVTRHREALTIAWTTVAFTLPHLMSSGGQTSALDHILYLTVPLGMSILGAALVYTFGSFWWAAGSHGGMHLMLAVLSLIYPLELNSLTWVVLGLAQVLFGAALLWYRRSRRQAKAPA
;
A
#
# COMPACT_ATOMS: atom_id res chain seq x y z
N MET A 1 11.83 -0.34 -26.40
CA MET A 1 11.27 0.73 -27.27
C MET A 1 10.99 1.95 -26.41
N LYS A 2 11.08 3.18 -26.94
CA LYS A 2 10.78 4.38 -26.14
C LYS A 2 9.28 4.47 -25.82
N PRO A 3 8.88 4.84 -24.58
CA PRO A 3 7.49 5.11 -24.24
C PRO A 3 6.85 6.16 -25.17
N ARG A 4 5.53 6.10 -25.35
CA ARG A 4 4.77 7.10 -26.13
C ARG A 4 4.70 8.45 -25.44
N ILE A 5 4.69 8.46 -24.10
CA ILE A 5 4.71 9.68 -23.29
C ILE A 5 6.15 9.93 -22.83
N PRO A 6 6.71 11.15 -23.00
CA PRO A 6 8.07 11.44 -22.58
C PRO A 6 8.29 11.20 -21.07
N VAL A 7 9.54 10.97 -20.68
CA VAL A 7 9.95 10.83 -19.27
C VAL A 7 10.57 12.14 -18.81
N ASN A 8 9.70 13.15 -18.66
CA ASN A 8 9.99 14.48 -18.14
C ASN A 8 8.92 14.87 -17.11
N ALA A 9 9.01 16.05 -16.47
CA ALA A 9 8.06 16.45 -15.42
C ALA A 9 6.59 16.33 -15.84
N TRP A 10 6.25 16.80 -17.05
CA TRP A 10 4.90 16.68 -17.61
C TRP A 10 4.45 15.24 -17.77
N GLY A 11 5.30 14.39 -18.36
CA GLY A 11 4.98 12.99 -18.56
C GLY A 11 4.86 12.19 -17.26
N LEU A 12 5.60 12.56 -16.21
CA LEU A 12 5.44 11.96 -14.88
C LEU A 12 4.13 12.42 -14.21
N ALA A 13 3.82 13.72 -14.29
CA ALA A 13 2.57 14.27 -13.76
C ALA A 13 1.34 13.64 -14.43
N LEU A 14 1.34 13.51 -15.76
CA LEU A 14 0.25 12.86 -16.49
C LEU A 14 0.04 11.42 -16.04
N ARG A 15 1.11 10.64 -15.85
CA ARG A 15 1.01 9.26 -15.37
C ARG A 15 0.48 9.19 -13.94
N ALA A 16 0.88 10.11 -13.07
CA ALA A 16 0.34 10.21 -11.71
C ALA A 16 -1.16 10.50 -11.75
N VAL A 17 -1.62 11.46 -12.57
CA VAL A 17 -3.05 11.77 -12.74
C VAL A 17 -3.84 10.56 -13.23
N VAL A 18 -3.33 9.85 -14.25
CA VAL A 18 -3.98 8.64 -14.78
C VAL A 18 -4.03 7.53 -13.74
N ALA A 19 -2.95 7.32 -12.98
CA ALA A 19 -2.89 6.34 -11.90
C ALA A 19 -3.93 6.63 -10.80
N ILE A 20 -4.04 7.90 -10.38
CA ILE A 20 -5.01 8.33 -9.36
C ILE A 20 -6.44 8.19 -9.87
N ALA A 21 -6.71 8.64 -11.09
CA ALA A 21 -8.03 8.51 -11.71
C ALA A 21 -8.43 7.04 -11.89
N LEU A 22 -7.49 6.18 -12.29
CA LEU A 22 -7.73 4.74 -12.40
C LEU A 22 -8.13 4.15 -11.05
N LEU A 23 -7.39 4.45 -9.98
CA LEU A 23 -7.68 3.94 -8.65
C LEU A 23 -9.06 4.40 -8.16
N ASP A 24 -9.37 5.69 -8.31
CA ASP A 24 -10.67 6.26 -7.94
C ASP A 24 -11.83 5.63 -8.73
N VAL A 25 -11.71 5.52 -10.05
CA VAL A 25 -12.72 4.90 -10.91
C VAL A 25 -12.90 3.42 -10.58
N ALA A 26 -11.80 2.67 -10.43
CA ALA A 26 -11.86 1.24 -10.09
C ALA A 26 -12.50 1.01 -8.72
N ASN A 27 -12.34 1.95 -7.77
CA ASN A 27 -13.02 1.91 -6.49
C ASN A 27 -14.52 2.27 -6.60
N LYS A 28 -14.89 3.24 -7.42
CA LYS A 28 -16.28 3.69 -7.59
C LYS A 28 -17.15 2.72 -8.39
N ILE A 29 -16.59 1.96 -9.34
CA ILE A 29 -17.34 1.00 -10.16
C ILE A 29 -18.09 -0.04 -9.30
N ARG A 30 -17.50 -0.47 -8.18
CA ARG A 30 -18.15 -1.45 -7.29
C ARG A 30 -19.21 -0.84 -6.37
N VAL A 31 -19.22 0.47 -6.14
CA VAL A 31 -20.09 1.12 -5.13
C VAL A 31 -21.58 0.85 -5.39
N PRO A 32 -22.13 1.03 -6.60
CA PRO A 32 -23.54 0.71 -6.87
C PRO A 32 -23.88 -0.77 -6.64
N LEU A 33 -22.90 -1.66 -6.77
CA LEU A 33 -23.09 -3.10 -6.65
C LEU A 33 -23.14 -3.58 -5.20
N HIS A 34 -22.69 -2.78 -4.22
CA HIS A 34 -22.73 -3.19 -2.79
C HIS A 34 -24.15 -3.39 -2.30
N GLN A 35 -25.15 -2.74 -2.92
CA GLN A 35 -26.56 -2.98 -2.64
C GLN A 35 -26.98 -4.44 -2.92
N LEU A 36 -26.25 -5.14 -3.80
CA LEU A 36 -26.48 -6.57 -4.11
C LEU A 36 -25.90 -7.50 -3.04
N ALA A 37 -25.01 -7.02 -2.16
CA ALA A 37 -24.34 -7.86 -1.18
C ALA A 37 -25.24 -8.21 0.03
N GLY A 38 -26.22 -7.35 0.34
CA GLY A 38 -26.98 -7.47 1.59
C GLY A 38 -26.02 -7.55 2.79
N ASP A 39 -26.27 -8.51 3.67
CA ASP A 39 -25.44 -8.78 4.86
C ASP A 39 -24.38 -9.89 4.63
N SER A 40 -24.13 -10.29 3.38
CA SER A 40 -23.21 -11.41 3.10
C SER A 40 -21.76 -10.95 2.94
N PRO A 41 -20.85 -11.29 3.87
CA PRO A 41 -19.44 -10.90 3.78
C PRO A 41 -18.72 -11.55 2.59
N LEU A 42 -19.23 -12.69 2.10
CA LEU A 42 -18.67 -13.38 0.93
C LEU A 42 -19.03 -12.66 -0.38
N VAL A 43 -20.25 -12.14 -0.49
CA VAL A 43 -20.65 -11.35 -1.67
C VAL A 43 -19.93 -10.01 -1.65
N GLU A 44 -19.80 -9.37 -0.49
CA GLU A 44 -19.00 -8.15 -0.34
C GLU A 44 -17.53 -8.37 -0.75
N ALA A 45 -16.90 -9.45 -0.25
CA ALA A 45 -15.54 -9.82 -0.62
C ALA A 45 -15.41 -10.07 -2.14
N ALA A 46 -16.40 -10.70 -2.78
CA ALA A 46 -16.40 -10.90 -4.23
C ALA A 46 -16.49 -9.58 -5.00
N LEU A 47 -17.30 -8.62 -4.54
CA LEU A 47 -17.40 -7.29 -5.15
C LEU A 47 -16.09 -6.51 -5.05
N TRP A 48 -15.32 -6.69 -3.96
CA TRP A 48 -14.02 -6.06 -3.80
C TRP A 48 -12.98 -6.55 -4.81
N CYS A 49 -13.11 -7.77 -5.33
CA CYS A 49 -12.25 -8.30 -6.39
C CYS A 49 -12.43 -7.59 -7.75
N LEU A 50 -13.49 -6.78 -7.91
CA LEU A 50 -13.69 -6.01 -9.15
C LEU A 50 -12.61 -4.94 -9.34
N THR A 51 -12.18 -4.30 -8.25
CA THR A 51 -11.16 -3.25 -8.28
C THR A 51 -9.79 -3.73 -8.76
N PRO A 52 -9.19 -4.79 -8.19
CA PRO A 52 -7.95 -5.32 -8.73
C PRO A 52 -8.12 -5.85 -10.16
N ALA A 53 -9.27 -6.42 -10.52
CA ALA A 53 -9.49 -6.87 -11.90
C ALA A 53 -9.42 -5.70 -12.91
N VAL A 54 -10.11 -4.60 -12.63
CA VAL A 54 -10.07 -3.38 -13.48
C VAL A 54 -8.65 -2.80 -13.54
N ILE A 55 -7.98 -2.69 -12.39
CA ILE A 55 -6.63 -2.13 -12.31
C ILE A 55 -5.62 -3.01 -13.07
N VAL A 56 -5.63 -4.33 -12.85
CA VAL A 56 -4.74 -5.27 -13.54
C VAL A 56 -4.94 -5.20 -15.05
N ALA A 57 -6.19 -5.19 -15.51
CA ALA A 57 -6.50 -5.10 -16.94
C ALA A 57 -5.98 -3.78 -17.53
N PHE A 58 -6.31 -2.65 -16.89
CA PHE A 58 -5.88 -1.32 -17.36
C PHE A 58 -4.37 -1.15 -17.32
N VAL A 59 -3.71 -1.49 -16.22
CA VAL A 59 -2.25 -1.32 -16.08
C VAL A 59 -1.51 -2.20 -17.08
N THR A 60 -1.93 -3.45 -17.27
CA THR A 60 -1.33 -4.36 -18.26
C THR A 60 -1.45 -3.79 -19.67
N ALA A 61 -2.64 -3.29 -20.02
CA ALA A 61 -2.92 -2.61 -21.26
C ALA A 61 -2.04 -1.36 -21.45
N TRP A 62 -2.08 -0.45 -20.48
CA TRP A 62 -1.35 0.81 -20.51
C TRP A 62 0.15 0.59 -20.65
N VAL A 63 0.73 -0.25 -19.82
CA VAL A 63 2.17 -0.56 -19.82
C VAL A 63 2.59 -1.15 -21.17
N ARG A 64 1.77 -2.05 -21.74
CA ARG A 64 2.04 -2.65 -23.04
C ARG A 64 1.99 -1.63 -24.18
N TRP A 65 0.97 -0.78 -24.22
CA TRP A 65 0.71 0.08 -25.39
C TRP A 65 1.30 1.49 -25.28
N VAL A 66 1.32 2.07 -24.09
CA VAL A 66 1.82 3.42 -23.82
C VAL A 66 3.29 3.38 -23.40
N GLU A 67 3.64 2.57 -22.40
CA GLU A 67 5.04 2.48 -21.95
C GLU A 67 5.91 1.62 -22.87
N ARG A 68 5.28 0.79 -23.72
CA ARG A 68 5.94 -0.19 -24.61
C ARG A 68 6.89 -1.11 -23.84
N SER A 69 6.48 -1.47 -22.62
CA SER A 69 7.16 -2.41 -21.74
C SER A 69 6.19 -3.52 -21.29
N ARG A 70 6.52 -4.24 -20.21
CA ARG A 70 5.69 -5.30 -19.63
C ARG A 70 5.79 -5.22 -18.11
N ILE A 71 4.72 -5.57 -17.41
CA ILE A 71 4.78 -5.81 -15.98
C ILE A 71 5.58 -7.08 -15.72
N ASP A 72 6.54 -6.99 -14.80
CA ASP A 72 7.21 -8.18 -14.26
C ASP A 72 6.35 -8.78 -13.14
N TRP A 73 5.66 -9.87 -13.48
CA TRP A 73 4.82 -10.61 -12.54
C TRP A 73 5.62 -11.61 -11.69
N SER A 74 6.94 -11.74 -11.89
CA SER A 74 7.76 -12.67 -11.14
C SER A 74 7.94 -12.25 -9.67
N GLY A 75 8.17 -13.24 -8.81
CA GLY A 75 8.47 -12.98 -7.40
C GLY A 75 7.25 -12.84 -6.48
N ALA A 76 6.11 -13.46 -6.81
CA ALA A 76 4.89 -13.45 -6.00
C ALA A 76 5.09 -13.87 -4.53
N ARG A 77 6.14 -14.67 -4.23
CA ARG A 77 6.59 -14.95 -2.85
C ARG A 77 6.88 -13.70 -2.01
N GLY A 78 7.15 -12.57 -2.68
CA GLY A 78 7.31 -11.26 -2.06
C GLY A 78 6.07 -10.81 -1.30
N LEU A 79 4.88 -11.33 -1.63
CA LEU A 79 3.67 -11.05 -0.85
C LEU A 79 3.86 -11.47 0.61
N VAL A 80 4.25 -12.73 0.84
CA VAL A 80 4.54 -13.26 2.18
C VAL A 80 5.75 -12.56 2.80
N GLY A 81 6.83 -12.39 2.03
CA GLY A 81 8.05 -11.77 2.54
C GLY A 81 7.86 -10.31 2.96
N GLY A 82 7.11 -9.52 2.19
CA GLY A 82 6.76 -8.14 2.50
C GLY A 82 5.88 -8.05 3.74
N THR A 83 4.91 -8.96 3.90
CA THR A 83 4.07 -9.06 5.10
C THR A 83 4.91 -9.32 6.35
N LEU A 84 5.85 -10.27 6.28
CA LEU A 84 6.72 -10.58 7.41
C LEU A 84 7.63 -9.39 7.78
N ILE A 85 8.12 -8.66 6.78
CA ILE A 85 8.97 -7.48 7.02
C ILE A 85 8.17 -6.35 7.66
N VAL A 86 6.99 -6.01 7.15
CA VAL A 86 6.18 -4.90 7.70
C VAL A 86 5.61 -5.21 9.08
N ALA A 87 5.46 -6.50 9.43
CA ALA A 87 5.04 -6.90 10.76
C ALA A 87 5.97 -6.33 11.86
N VAL A 88 7.27 -6.17 11.58
CA VAL A 88 8.24 -5.62 12.55
C VAL A 88 7.91 -4.18 12.96
N PRO A 89 7.91 -3.18 12.05
CA PRO A 89 7.55 -1.81 12.43
C PRO A 89 6.11 -1.69 12.93
N MET A 90 5.19 -2.55 12.47
CA MET A 90 3.81 -2.56 12.96
C MET A 90 3.73 -2.99 14.42
N VAL A 91 4.36 -4.11 14.80
CA VAL A 91 4.40 -4.58 16.20
C VAL A 91 5.12 -3.57 17.09
N VAL A 92 6.27 -3.05 16.65
CA VAL A 92 7.01 -2.02 17.41
C VAL A 92 6.15 -0.79 17.65
N GLY A 93 5.51 -0.26 16.61
CA GLY A 93 4.60 0.88 16.74
C GLY A 93 3.42 0.58 17.66
N TRP A 94 2.82 -0.61 17.55
CA TRP A 94 1.71 -1.04 18.40
C TRP A 94 2.09 -1.14 19.87
N VAL A 95 3.28 -1.68 20.18
CA VAL A 95 3.79 -1.77 21.56
C VAL A 95 4.02 -0.37 22.14
N ILE A 96 4.59 0.55 21.36
CA ILE A 96 4.77 1.95 21.78
C ILE A 96 3.40 2.59 22.07
N LEU A 97 2.43 2.40 21.18
CA LEU A 97 1.09 2.95 21.34
C LEU A 97 0.38 2.34 22.55
N ALA A 98 0.47 1.03 22.77
CA ALA A 98 -0.10 0.37 23.94
C ALA A 98 0.50 0.90 25.25
N ALA A 99 1.80 1.22 25.27
CA ALA A 99 2.46 1.82 26.43
C ALA A 99 2.02 3.27 26.69
N VAL A 100 1.67 4.03 25.64
CA VAL A 100 1.32 5.46 25.75
C VAL A 100 -0.18 5.69 25.94
N GLN A 101 -1.03 4.97 25.21
CA GLN A 101 -2.48 5.16 25.19
C GLN A 101 -3.23 4.19 26.11
N GLY A 102 -2.62 3.05 26.46
CA GLY A 102 -3.33 1.95 27.10
C GLY A 102 -4.28 1.22 26.14
N ARG A 103 -5.14 0.37 26.69
CA ARG A 103 -6.10 -0.43 25.91
C ARG A 103 -7.32 0.41 25.56
N GLY A 104 -7.66 0.48 24.28
CA GLY A 104 -8.88 1.10 23.78
C GLY A 104 -10.12 0.20 23.96
N PRO A 105 -11.30 0.69 23.53
CA PRO A 105 -12.51 -0.11 23.52
C PRO A 105 -12.34 -1.35 22.64
N ALA A 106 -12.91 -2.48 23.07
CA ALA A 106 -12.93 -3.67 22.24
C ALA A 106 -13.65 -3.38 20.92
N ILE A 107 -13.16 -3.97 19.82
CA ILE A 107 -13.94 -4.01 18.59
C ILE A 107 -15.17 -4.86 18.90
N GLU A 108 -16.36 -4.35 18.58
CA GLU A 108 -17.60 -5.11 18.73
C GLU A 108 -17.44 -6.46 18.01
N ASP A 109 -17.71 -7.53 18.75
CA ASP A 109 -17.62 -8.88 18.20
C ASP A 109 -18.61 -9.02 17.04
N ALA A 110 -18.15 -9.64 15.94
CA ALA A 110 -19.02 -10.03 14.84
C ALA A 110 -19.85 -11.26 15.26
N GLU A 111 -20.67 -11.12 16.30
CA GLU A 111 -21.49 -12.20 16.84
C GLU A 111 -22.32 -12.84 15.72
N GLY A 112 -22.23 -14.16 15.62
CA GLY A 112 -22.92 -14.94 14.57
C GLY A 112 -22.20 -15.00 13.21
N VAL A 113 -21.10 -14.27 13.00
CA VAL A 113 -20.30 -14.36 11.76
C VAL A 113 -19.22 -15.45 11.90
N PRO A 114 -19.14 -16.43 10.99
CA PRO A 114 -18.08 -17.44 11.03
C PRO A 114 -16.67 -16.82 10.97
N LEU A 115 -15.76 -17.24 11.84
CA LEU A 115 -14.37 -16.76 11.86
C LEU A 115 -13.68 -16.86 10.50
N ALA A 116 -13.95 -17.93 9.74
CA ALA A 116 -13.42 -18.10 8.39
C ALA A 116 -13.86 -16.97 7.44
N ALA A 117 -15.11 -16.48 7.56
CA ALA A 117 -15.60 -15.37 6.76
C ALA A 117 -14.91 -14.06 7.15
N VAL A 118 -14.68 -13.82 8.44
CA VAL A 118 -13.93 -12.65 8.93
C VAL A 118 -12.48 -12.67 8.41
N VAL A 119 -11.81 -13.83 8.46
CA VAL A 119 -10.45 -13.98 7.93
C VAL A 119 -10.40 -13.72 6.41
N VAL A 120 -11.35 -14.28 5.64
CA VAL A 120 -11.45 -14.02 4.20
C VAL A 120 -11.64 -12.53 3.93
N TRP A 121 -12.56 -11.88 4.66
CA TRP A 121 -12.84 -10.46 4.52
C TRP A 121 -11.59 -9.61 4.79
N ILE A 122 -10.84 -9.88 5.87
CA ILE A 122 -9.59 -9.19 6.20
C ILE A 122 -8.56 -9.38 5.08
N LEU A 123 -8.38 -10.59 4.58
CA LEU A 123 -7.39 -10.90 3.54
C LEU A 123 -7.73 -10.23 2.21
N VAL A 124 -9.00 -10.28 1.79
CA VAL A 124 -9.45 -9.63 0.56
C VAL A 124 -9.28 -8.12 0.66
N ARG A 125 -9.69 -7.50 1.77
CA ARG A 125 -9.53 -6.05 1.97
C ARG A 125 -8.05 -5.64 1.96
N SER A 126 -7.24 -6.37 2.70
CA SER A 126 -5.82 -6.05 2.88
C SER A 126 -5.03 -6.21 1.59
N TYR A 127 -5.17 -7.35 0.89
CA TYR A 127 -4.32 -7.66 -0.26
C TYR A 127 -4.98 -7.40 -1.60
N LEU A 128 -6.23 -7.84 -1.80
CA LEU A 128 -6.88 -7.75 -3.11
C LEU A 128 -7.43 -6.35 -3.37
N LEU A 129 -7.99 -5.71 -2.35
CA LEU A 129 -8.54 -4.37 -2.51
C LEU A 129 -7.47 -3.28 -2.41
N GLN A 130 -6.52 -3.41 -1.48
CA GLN A 130 -5.53 -2.36 -1.20
C GLN A 130 -4.13 -2.73 -1.71
N GLY A 131 -3.47 -3.70 -1.08
CA GLY A 131 -2.03 -3.95 -1.27
C GLY A 131 -1.59 -4.25 -2.71
N ILE A 132 -2.20 -5.23 -3.36
CA ILE A 132 -1.80 -5.65 -4.72
C ILE A 132 -2.14 -4.60 -5.79
N PRO A 133 -3.39 -4.12 -5.91
CA PRO A 133 -3.74 -3.19 -6.99
C PRO A 133 -3.00 -1.85 -6.88
N GLU A 134 -2.90 -1.29 -5.68
CA GLU A 134 -2.19 -0.02 -5.50
C GLU A 134 -0.70 -0.19 -5.79
N GLU A 135 -0.04 -1.20 -5.24
CA GLU A 135 1.40 -1.39 -5.49
C GLU A 135 1.70 -1.83 -6.92
N LEU A 136 0.77 -2.48 -7.64
CA LEU A 136 0.89 -2.70 -9.08
C LEU A 136 0.96 -1.38 -9.85
N ILE A 137 0.15 -0.39 -9.47
CA ILE A 137 0.18 0.95 -10.07
C ILE A 137 1.48 1.66 -9.69
N PHE A 138 1.75 1.80 -8.39
CA PHE A 138 2.80 2.71 -7.91
C PHE A 138 4.20 2.10 -7.93
N ARG A 139 4.34 0.80 -7.59
CA ARG A 139 5.62 0.07 -7.44
C ARG A 139 5.91 -0.90 -8.58
N GLY A 140 4.88 -1.27 -9.34
CA GLY A 140 5.00 -1.92 -10.64
C GLY A 140 5.16 -0.90 -11.76
N TRP A 141 4.06 -0.32 -12.23
CA TRP A 141 4.05 0.55 -13.40
C TRP A 141 4.83 1.85 -13.23
N LEU A 142 4.41 2.74 -12.31
CA LEU A 142 5.03 4.07 -12.19
C LEU A 142 6.51 3.97 -11.84
N PHE A 143 6.85 3.14 -10.86
CA PHE A 143 8.22 2.91 -10.43
C PHE A 143 9.16 2.52 -11.57
N ASP A 144 8.72 1.61 -12.45
CA ASP A 144 9.55 1.10 -13.55
C ASP A 144 9.86 2.18 -14.61
N VAL A 145 9.04 3.23 -14.74
CA VAL A 145 9.29 4.35 -15.67
C VAL A 145 10.63 5.04 -15.38
N THR A 146 10.98 5.18 -14.10
CA THR A 146 12.20 5.90 -13.67
C THR A 146 13.16 5.05 -12.86
N ARG A 147 12.94 3.74 -12.69
CA ARG A 147 13.67 2.83 -11.78
C ARG A 147 15.20 2.97 -11.76
N HIS A 148 15.80 3.34 -12.89
CA HIS A 148 17.24 3.57 -13.01
C HIS A 148 17.74 4.84 -12.27
N ARG A 149 16.83 5.76 -11.89
CA ARG A 149 17.07 6.99 -11.13
C ARG A 149 16.46 6.82 -9.74
N GLU A 150 17.22 6.21 -8.82
CA GLU A 150 16.71 5.78 -7.51
C GLU A 150 16.01 6.91 -6.73
N ALA A 151 16.70 8.04 -6.53
CA ALA A 151 16.18 9.17 -5.77
C ALA A 151 14.92 9.78 -6.39
N LEU A 152 14.93 9.99 -7.72
CA LEU A 152 13.77 10.50 -8.45
C LEU A 152 12.58 9.56 -8.26
N THR A 153 12.77 8.26 -8.53
CA THR A 153 11.72 7.25 -8.45
C THR A 153 11.06 7.22 -7.08
N ILE A 154 11.86 7.21 -6.01
CA ILE A 154 11.33 7.25 -4.64
C ILE A 154 10.51 8.53 -4.46
N ALA A 155 11.05 9.69 -4.80
CA ALA A 155 10.39 10.98 -4.57
C ALA A 155 9.04 11.09 -5.29
N TRP A 156 8.99 10.89 -6.61
CA TRP A 156 7.76 11.16 -7.37
C TRP A 156 6.68 10.09 -7.16
N THR A 157 7.05 8.81 -7.02
CA THR A 157 6.07 7.76 -6.72
C THR A 157 5.55 7.88 -5.29
N THR A 158 6.35 8.39 -4.36
CA THR A 158 5.88 8.75 -3.01
C THR A 158 4.85 9.86 -3.06
N VAL A 159 5.15 10.96 -3.75
CA VAL A 159 4.20 12.06 -3.91
C VAL A 159 2.90 11.58 -4.56
N ALA A 160 3.00 10.80 -5.66
CA ALA A 160 1.85 10.28 -6.38
C ALA A 160 0.99 9.32 -5.55
N PHE A 161 1.60 8.54 -4.65
CA PHE A 161 0.90 7.63 -3.76
C PHE A 161 0.30 8.34 -2.54
N THR A 162 1.06 9.24 -1.91
CA THR A 162 0.71 9.85 -0.63
C THR A 162 -0.35 10.94 -0.77
N LEU A 163 -0.20 11.88 -1.72
CA LEU A 163 -1.10 13.05 -1.80
C LEU A 163 -2.58 12.73 -2.00
N PRO A 164 -2.98 11.73 -2.82
CA PRO A 164 -4.39 11.37 -2.97
C PRO A 164 -5.10 11.02 -1.66
N HIS A 165 -4.35 10.57 -0.64
CA HIS A 165 -4.90 10.20 0.66
C HIS A 165 -5.39 11.40 1.48
N LEU A 166 -5.14 12.64 1.05
CA LEU A 166 -5.81 13.83 1.60
C LEU A 166 -7.34 13.78 1.45
N MET A 167 -7.84 13.01 0.48
CA MET A 167 -9.27 12.82 0.22
C MET A 167 -9.81 11.49 0.77
N SER A 168 -8.99 10.75 1.52
CA SER A 168 -9.40 9.48 2.12
C SER A 168 -10.23 9.71 3.39
N SER A 169 -11.07 8.73 3.73
CA SER A 169 -11.89 8.75 4.95
C SER A 169 -11.67 7.46 5.73
N GLY A 170 -10.68 7.49 6.62
CA GLY A 170 -10.25 6.40 7.50
C GLY A 170 -10.33 6.73 8.99
N GLY A 171 -11.15 7.72 9.37
CA GLY A 171 -11.33 8.18 10.76
C GLY A 171 -10.93 9.64 11.00
N GLN A 172 -10.48 10.36 9.97
CA GLN A 172 -10.17 11.78 10.05
C GLN A 172 -11.44 12.62 10.16
N THR A 173 -11.46 13.59 11.06
CA THR A 173 -12.62 14.50 11.26
C THR A 173 -12.26 15.96 11.02
N SER A 174 -10.98 16.32 11.10
CA SER A 174 -10.47 17.68 10.89
C SER A 174 -9.47 17.76 9.74
N ALA A 175 -9.21 18.97 9.23
CA ALA A 175 -8.16 19.17 8.22
C ALA A 175 -6.77 18.75 8.71
N LEU A 176 -6.49 18.95 10.01
CA LEU A 176 -5.24 18.50 10.62
C LEU A 176 -5.13 16.97 10.62
N ASP A 177 -6.22 16.27 10.93
CA ASP A 177 -6.25 14.79 10.87
C ASP A 177 -5.91 14.26 9.48
N HIS A 178 -6.44 14.89 8.43
CA HIS A 178 -6.12 14.51 7.04
C HIS A 178 -4.65 14.72 6.71
N ILE A 179 -4.02 15.78 7.24
CA ILE A 179 -2.58 16.02 7.07
C ILE A 179 -1.76 14.99 7.86
N LEU A 180 -2.10 14.76 9.14
CA LEU A 180 -1.38 13.81 10.00
C LEU A 180 -1.52 12.38 9.50
N TYR A 181 -2.67 12.02 8.93
CA TYR A 181 -2.90 10.72 8.33
C TYR A 181 -1.93 10.42 7.19
N LEU A 182 -1.42 11.42 6.46
CA LEU A 182 -0.45 11.21 5.38
C LEU A 182 0.84 10.53 5.83
N THR A 183 1.15 10.54 7.13
CA THR A 183 2.28 9.79 7.68
C THR A 183 2.20 8.30 7.38
N VAL A 184 1.00 7.71 7.36
CA VAL A 184 0.77 6.29 7.05
C VAL A 184 1.12 5.97 5.59
N PRO A 185 0.49 6.57 4.56
CA PRO A 185 0.85 6.30 3.17
C PRO A 185 2.26 6.77 2.82
N LEU A 186 2.81 7.79 3.50
CA LEU A 186 4.23 8.14 3.38
C LEU A 186 5.14 6.99 3.83
N GLY A 187 4.87 6.41 5.00
CA GLY A 187 5.61 5.26 5.53
C GLY A 187 5.52 4.04 4.63
N MET A 188 4.32 3.67 4.22
CA MET A 188 4.07 2.57 3.28
C MET A 188 4.84 2.79 1.97
N SER A 189 4.81 4.03 1.47
CA SER A 189 5.48 4.40 0.24
C SER A 189 6.99 4.20 0.27
N ILE A 190 7.63 4.71 1.33
CA ILE A 190 9.07 4.65 1.52
C ILE A 190 9.50 3.19 1.75
N LEU A 191 8.77 2.46 2.59
CA LEU A 191 9.04 1.04 2.85
C LEU A 191 8.87 0.20 1.59
N GLY A 192 7.75 0.36 0.86
CA GLY A 192 7.50 -0.34 -0.40
C GLY A 192 8.60 -0.07 -1.43
N ALA A 193 9.01 1.19 -1.62
CA ALA A 193 10.12 1.53 -2.51
C ALA A 193 11.45 0.89 -2.07
N ALA A 194 11.73 0.89 -0.75
CA ALA A 194 12.92 0.25 -0.20
C ALA A 194 12.94 -1.25 -0.50
N LEU A 195 11.80 -1.93 -0.36
CA LEU A 195 11.64 -3.35 -0.62
C LEU A 195 11.79 -3.69 -2.11
N VAL A 196 11.18 -2.91 -3.02
CA VAL A 196 11.33 -3.15 -4.47
C VAL A 196 12.79 -3.02 -4.91
N TYR A 197 13.52 -2.03 -4.43
CA TYR A 197 14.94 -1.90 -4.77
C TYR A 197 15.85 -2.95 -4.11
N THR A 198 15.41 -3.56 -3.01
CA THR A 198 16.18 -4.57 -2.28
C THR A 198 15.95 -5.97 -2.84
N PHE A 199 14.70 -6.30 -3.17
CA PHE A 199 14.28 -7.65 -3.56
C PHE A 199 13.85 -7.78 -5.03
N GLY A 200 13.78 -6.65 -5.75
CA GLY A 200 13.62 -6.63 -7.21
C GLY A 200 12.19 -6.67 -7.73
N SER A 201 11.17 -6.90 -6.89
CA SER A 201 9.79 -7.12 -7.35
C SER A 201 8.77 -6.29 -6.56
N PHE A 202 7.75 -5.77 -7.25
CA PHE A 202 6.65 -5.00 -6.64
C PHE A 202 5.82 -5.84 -5.67
N TRP A 203 5.83 -7.17 -5.80
CA TRP A 203 5.15 -8.08 -4.87
C TRP A 203 5.63 -7.91 -3.42
N TRP A 204 6.88 -7.51 -3.20
CA TRP A 204 7.36 -7.19 -1.85
C TRP A 204 6.73 -5.93 -1.28
N ALA A 205 6.50 -4.92 -2.12
CA ALA A 205 5.74 -3.75 -1.72
C ALA A 205 4.27 -4.10 -1.47
N ALA A 206 3.63 -4.85 -2.37
CA ALA A 206 2.26 -5.34 -2.20
C ALA A 206 2.09 -6.15 -0.90
N GLY A 207 3.08 -6.99 -0.58
CA GLY A 207 3.17 -7.72 0.67
C GLY A 207 3.25 -6.80 1.88
N SER A 208 4.12 -5.79 1.85
CA SER A 208 4.21 -4.83 2.96
C SER A 208 2.96 -3.95 3.11
N HIS A 209 2.34 -3.56 2.00
CA HIS A 209 1.14 -2.73 2.03
C HIS A 209 -0.03 -3.55 2.57
N GLY A 210 -0.36 -4.69 1.95
CA GLY A 210 -1.44 -5.55 2.45
C GLY A 210 -1.14 -6.13 3.82
N GLY A 211 0.13 -6.45 4.09
CA GLY A 211 0.59 -6.88 5.41
C GLY A 211 0.37 -5.82 6.48
N MET A 212 0.53 -4.53 6.17
CA MET A 212 0.25 -3.44 7.12
C MET A 212 -1.23 -3.45 7.53
N HIS A 213 -2.16 -3.53 6.56
CA HIS A 213 -3.61 -3.61 6.85
C HIS A 213 -3.98 -4.89 7.59
N LEU A 214 -3.38 -6.03 7.22
CA LEU A 214 -3.55 -7.30 7.94
C LEU A 214 -3.09 -7.17 9.39
N MET A 215 -1.90 -6.61 9.63
CA MET A 215 -1.37 -6.42 10.97
C MET A 215 -2.22 -5.43 11.76
N LEU A 216 -2.70 -4.35 11.14
CA LEU A 216 -3.64 -3.42 11.78
C LEU A 216 -4.91 -4.14 12.25
N ALA A 217 -5.49 -5.01 11.43
CA ALA A 217 -6.67 -5.79 11.80
C ALA A 217 -6.36 -6.78 12.93
N VAL A 218 -5.30 -7.58 12.79
CA VAL A 218 -4.91 -8.60 13.78
C VAL A 218 -4.55 -7.98 15.13
N LEU A 219 -3.75 -6.91 15.12
CA LEU A 219 -3.32 -6.25 16.35
C LEU A 219 -4.51 -5.58 17.05
N SER A 220 -5.45 -5.00 16.31
CA SER A 220 -6.67 -4.43 16.89
C SER A 220 -7.57 -5.50 17.54
N LEU A 221 -7.59 -6.73 17.01
CA LEU A 221 -8.31 -7.86 17.64
C LEU A 221 -7.63 -8.35 18.92
N ILE A 222 -6.29 -8.40 18.94
CA ILE A 222 -5.52 -8.90 20.10
C ILE A 222 -5.48 -7.87 21.23
N TYR A 223 -5.12 -6.63 20.89
CA TYR A 223 -4.98 -5.51 21.80
C TYR A 223 -5.52 -4.24 21.13
N PRO A 224 -6.83 -3.95 21.29
CA PRO A 224 -7.46 -2.81 20.65
C PRO A 224 -6.86 -1.51 21.17
N LEU A 225 -6.65 -0.59 20.24
CA LEU A 225 -6.20 0.78 20.48
C LEU A 225 -7.19 1.74 19.82
N GLU A 226 -7.27 2.96 20.33
CA GLU A 226 -7.97 4.01 19.60
C GLU A 226 -7.20 4.38 18.33
N LEU A 227 -7.89 4.31 17.18
CA LEU A 227 -7.30 4.65 15.89
C LEU A 227 -7.46 6.16 15.63
N ASN A 228 -6.54 6.94 16.19
CA ASN A 228 -6.51 8.41 16.11
C ASN A 228 -5.23 8.93 15.45
N SER A 229 -5.06 10.25 15.43
CA SER A 229 -3.92 10.92 14.82
C SER A 229 -2.56 10.50 15.38
N LEU A 230 -2.46 10.17 16.68
CA LEU A 230 -1.23 9.64 17.27
C LEU A 230 -0.90 8.25 16.71
N THR A 231 -1.92 7.39 16.59
CA THR A 231 -1.79 6.05 16.01
C THR A 231 -1.27 6.11 14.56
N TRP A 232 -1.82 7.01 13.73
CA TRP A 232 -1.34 7.20 12.36
C TRP A 232 0.12 7.64 12.31
N VAL A 233 0.48 8.65 13.10
CA VAL A 233 1.84 9.20 13.15
C VAL A 233 2.85 8.12 13.59
N VAL A 234 2.57 7.38 14.65
CA VAL A 234 3.50 6.35 15.15
C VAL A 234 3.68 5.22 14.15
N LEU A 235 2.59 4.67 13.60
CA LEU A 235 2.68 3.57 12.64
C LEU A 235 3.31 4.00 11.31
N GLY A 236 3.01 5.22 10.86
CA GLY A 236 3.61 5.82 9.67
C GLY A 236 5.12 6.03 9.85
N LEU A 237 5.53 6.69 10.94
CA LEU A 237 6.94 6.94 11.24
C LEU A 237 7.73 5.65 11.44
N ALA A 238 7.17 4.63 12.11
CA ALA A 238 7.82 3.34 12.25
C ALA A 238 8.17 2.73 10.89
N GLN A 239 7.26 2.79 9.92
CA GLN A 239 7.50 2.33 8.55
C GLN A 239 8.50 3.22 7.78
N VAL A 240 8.42 4.55 7.93
CA VAL A 240 9.40 5.50 7.34
C VAL A 240 10.82 5.15 7.81
N LEU A 241 11.01 5.05 9.12
CA LEU A 241 12.31 4.78 9.73
C LEU A 241 12.85 3.41 9.28
N PHE A 242 12.00 2.38 9.27
CA PHE A 242 12.39 1.05 8.83
C PHE A 242 12.78 1.02 7.33
N GLY A 243 11.98 1.65 6.47
CA GLY A 243 12.27 1.78 5.04
C GLY A 243 13.55 2.56 4.76
N ALA A 244 13.77 3.67 5.48
CA ALA A 244 14.99 4.48 5.39
C ALA A 244 16.23 3.69 5.85
N ALA A 245 16.13 2.95 6.96
CA ALA A 245 17.20 2.08 7.45
C ALA A 245 17.55 0.98 6.42
N LEU A 246 16.55 0.39 5.78
CA LEU A 246 16.77 -0.61 4.73
C LEU A 246 17.46 -0.02 3.49
N LEU A 247 17.03 1.16 3.04
CA LEU A 247 17.67 1.90 1.95
C LEU A 247 19.14 2.21 2.28
N TRP A 248 19.38 2.71 3.48
CA TRP A 248 20.72 3.02 3.98
C TRP A 248 21.60 1.76 4.02
N TYR A 249 21.13 0.69 4.66
CA TYR A 249 21.84 -0.59 4.74
C TYR A 249 22.21 -1.12 3.35
N ARG A 250 21.27 -1.10 2.40
CA ARG A 250 21.52 -1.54 1.02
C ARG A 250 22.62 -0.71 0.36
N ARG A 251 22.60 0.62 0.51
CA ARG A 251 23.61 1.52 -0.06
C ARG A 251 24.99 1.25 0.54
N SER A 252 25.07 1.13 1.86
CA SER A 252 26.32 0.81 2.57
C SER A 252 26.92 -0.52 2.08
N ARG A 253 26.08 -1.55 1.87
CA ARG A 253 26.53 -2.85 1.35
C ARG A 253 26.97 -2.82 -0.12
N ARG A 254 26.41 -1.94 -0.94
CA ARG A 254 26.86 -1.73 -2.33
C ARG A 254 28.23 -1.05 -2.37
N GLN A 255 28.43 -0.02 -1.56
CA GLN A 255 29.70 0.71 -1.47
C GLN A 255 30.83 -0.21 -0.99
N ALA A 256 30.58 -1.04 0.03
CA ALA A 256 31.56 -2.01 0.54
C ALA A 256 31.98 -3.09 -0.48
N LYS A 257 31.23 -3.28 -1.57
CA LYS A 257 31.52 -4.26 -2.63
C LYS A 257 32.09 -3.64 -3.91
N ALA A 258 32.20 -2.31 -3.98
CA ALA A 258 32.79 -1.66 -5.15
C ALA A 258 34.32 -1.89 -5.17
N PRO A 259 34.91 -2.31 -6.30
CA PRO A 259 36.37 -2.37 -6.41
C PRO A 259 36.97 -0.98 -6.24
N ALA A 260 38.09 -0.91 -5.52
CA ALA A 260 38.86 0.32 -5.27
C ALA A 260 39.46 0.89 -6.56
#